data_AF-A0AA96QPE8-F1
#
_entry.id   AF-A0AA96QPE8-F1
#
_cell.length_a   1.000
_cell.length_b   1.000
_cell.length_c   1.000
_cell.angle_alpha   90.00
_cell.angle_beta   90.00
_cell.angle_gamma   90.00
#
_symmetry.space_group_name_H-M   'P 1'
#
loop_
_entity.id
_entity.type
_entity.pdbx_description
1 polymer ?
#
loop_
_entity_poly.entity_id
_entity_poly.type
_entity_poly.pdbx_seq_one_letter_code
_entity_poly.pdbx_strand_id
1 'polypeptide(L)'
;MADTSDRFAFENPNPAARAWERWDAGNGTEAGGDGVTVRIGHDAEPVGDVVRLRETSSGPPWPEPQVSRGGPRFRSAERPDGFLHEAGPAVTERYGDWARGPVSESGPGLITVARRA
;
A
#
# COMPACT_ATOMS: atom_id res chain seq x y z
N MET A 1 -17.49 -13.71 -21.60
CA MET A 1 -16.73 -13.53 -20.35
C MET A 1 -15.47 -12.79 -20.75
N ALA A 2 -15.39 -11.48 -20.46
CA ALA A 2 -14.25 -10.66 -20.88
C ALA A 2 -12.99 -11.17 -20.16
N ASP A 3 -11.95 -11.44 -20.93
CA ASP A 3 -10.65 -11.85 -20.42
C ASP A 3 -10.05 -10.68 -19.63
N THR A 4 -9.95 -10.82 -18.31
CA THR A 4 -9.32 -9.82 -17.44
C THR A 4 -7.79 -9.88 -17.46
N SER A 5 -7.17 -10.72 -18.30
CA SER A 5 -5.72 -10.89 -18.35
C SER A 5 -4.93 -9.66 -18.79
N ASP A 6 -5.59 -8.57 -19.23
CA ASP A 6 -4.96 -7.34 -19.71
C ASP A 6 -4.93 -6.21 -18.66
N ARG A 7 -5.61 -6.39 -17.51
CA ARG A 7 -5.71 -5.37 -16.44
C ARG A 7 -4.88 -5.74 -15.22
N PHE A 8 -4.29 -4.71 -14.62
CA PHE A 8 -3.64 -4.82 -13.32
C PHE A 8 -4.02 -3.62 -12.44
N ALA A 9 -4.03 -3.86 -11.14
CA ALA A 9 -4.29 -2.85 -10.14
C ALA A 9 -3.12 -2.77 -9.16
N PHE A 10 -2.79 -1.55 -8.75
CA PHE A 10 -1.77 -1.31 -7.74
C PHE A 10 -2.15 -0.08 -6.90
N GLU A 11 -1.62 -0.05 -5.69
CA GLU A 11 -1.82 1.05 -4.75
C GLU A 11 -0.58 1.94 -4.68
N ASN A 12 -0.81 3.25 -4.64
CA ASN A 12 0.17 4.21 -4.17
C ASN A 12 -0.30 4.82 -2.86
N PRO A 13 0.55 4.82 -1.81
CA PRO A 13 0.21 5.50 -0.57
C PRO A 13 0.02 7.00 -0.79
N ASN A 14 -0.96 7.60 -0.11
CA ASN A 14 -1.20 9.03 -0.22
C ASN A 14 -0.14 9.82 0.60
N PRO A 15 0.73 10.63 -0.04
CA PRO A 15 1.73 11.41 0.69
C PRO A 15 1.14 12.45 1.62
N ALA A 16 -0.03 13.02 1.30
CA ALA A 16 -0.68 14.05 2.10
C ALA A 16 -1.30 13.49 3.39
N ALA A 17 -1.75 12.24 3.37
CA ALA A 17 -2.34 11.58 4.53
C ALA A 17 -1.31 11.23 5.62
N ARG A 18 -0.01 11.24 5.26
CA ARG A 18 1.13 10.99 6.14
C ARG A 18 0.92 9.82 7.09
N ALA A 19 0.36 8.72 6.57
CA ALA A 19 -0.11 7.61 7.39
C ALA A 19 0.99 7.03 8.30
N TRP A 20 2.24 7.08 7.84
CA TRP A 20 3.41 6.64 8.59
C TRP A 20 3.70 7.41 9.88
N GLU A 21 3.22 8.64 10.02
CA GLU A 21 3.38 9.41 11.27
C GLU A 21 2.58 8.79 12.42
N ARG A 22 1.57 7.98 12.08
CA ARG A 22 0.83 7.22 13.06
C ARG A 22 1.38 5.81 13.20
N TRP A 23 2.30 5.32 12.39
CA TRP A 23 2.75 3.93 12.50
C TRP A 23 3.65 3.75 13.72
N ASP A 24 3.13 3.04 14.73
CA ASP A 24 3.87 2.68 15.94
C ASP A 24 3.56 1.24 16.38
N ALA A 25 4.46 0.62 17.15
CA ALA A 25 4.27 -0.77 17.59
C ALA A 25 3.02 -0.97 18.48
N GLY A 26 2.58 0.08 19.17
CA GLY A 26 1.40 0.08 20.05
C GLY A 26 0.09 0.02 19.27
N ASN A 27 0.01 0.62 18.09
CA ASN A 27 -1.20 0.62 17.25
C ASN A 27 -1.20 -0.39 16.11
N GLY A 28 -0.41 -1.45 16.26
CA GLY A 28 -0.40 -2.58 15.33
C GLY A 28 -1.80 -3.13 15.03
N THR A 29 -1.96 -3.61 13.80
CA THR A 29 -3.23 -4.12 13.25
C THR A 29 -3.28 -5.63 13.37
N GLU A 30 -4.49 -6.20 13.42
CA GLU A 30 -4.69 -7.65 13.35
C GLU A 30 -5.08 -8.05 11.92
N ALA A 31 -4.41 -9.08 11.40
CA ALA A 31 -4.73 -9.70 10.13
C ALA A 31 -5.12 -11.17 10.38
N GLY A 32 -6.29 -11.58 9.88
CA GLY A 32 -6.84 -12.91 10.07
C GLY A 32 -7.05 -13.66 8.76
N GLY A 33 -6.81 -14.97 8.76
CA GLY A 33 -7.07 -15.89 7.66
C GLY A 33 -6.98 -17.34 8.12
N ASP A 34 -7.86 -18.22 7.61
CA ASP A 34 -7.86 -19.66 7.92
C ASP A 34 -7.88 -19.99 9.43
N GLY A 35 -8.58 -19.18 10.22
CA GLY A 35 -8.69 -19.35 11.68
C GLY A 35 -7.45 -18.91 12.47
N VAL A 36 -6.47 -18.28 11.81
CA VAL A 36 -5.27 -17.74 12.43
C VAL A 36 -5.31 -16.23 12.39
N THR A 37 -4.96 -15.60 13.51
CA THR A 37 -4.77 -14.15 13.62
C THR A 37 -3.31 -13.83 13.89
N VAL A 38 -2.75 -12.91 13.13
CA VAL A 38 -1.41 -12.35 13.31
C VAL A 38 -1.55 -10.87 13.66
N ARG A 39 -0.74 -10.39 14.60
CA ARG A 39 -0.58 -8.98 14.89
C ARG A 39 0.60 -8.43 14.08
N ILE A 40 0.37 -7.31 13.40
CA ILE A 40 1.36 -6.60 12.58
C ILE A 40 1.57 -5.21 13.17
N GLY A 41 2.77 -4.96 13.70
CA GLY A 41 3.18 -3.65 14.21
C GLY A 41 4.25 -3.01 13.33
N HIS A 42 4.31 -1.68 13.34
CA HIS A 42 5.21 -0.91 12.50
C HIS A 42 6.03 0.08 13.33
N ASP A 43 7.32 0.19 13.04
CA ASP A 43 8.15 1.32 13.46
C ASP A 43 8.58 2.07 12.18
N ALA A 44 8.27 3.36 12.10
CA ALA A 44 8.50 4.16 10.90
C ALA A 44 9.29 5.43 11.20
N GLU A 45 10.27 5.74 10.36
CA GLU A 45 11.07 6.96 10.45
C GLU A 45 11.26 7.57 9.05
N PRO A 46 10.92 8.86 8.84
CA PRO A 46 11.21 9.53 7.57
C PRO A 46 12.71 9.79 7.41
N VAL A 47 13.27 9.39 6.28
CA VAL A 47 14.67 9.62 5.88
C VAL A 47 14.67 10.17 4.46
N GLY A 48 14.67 11.50 4.34
CA GLY A 48 14.52 12.17 3.03
C GLY A 48 13.13 11.94 2.43
N ASP A 49 13.06 11.40 1.22
CA ASP A 49 11.81 11.06 0.51
C ASP A 49 11.33 9.61 0.75
N VAL A 50 12.05 8.86 1.59
CA VAL A 50 11.78 7.46 1.93
C VAL A 50 11.38 7.38 3.41
N VAL A 51 10.41 6.53 3.73
CA VAL A 51 10.14 6.14 5.12
C VAL A 51 10.85 4.83 5.38
N ARG A 52 11.82 4.80 6.29
CA ARG A 52 12.40 3.56 6.78
C ARG A 52 11.36 2.87 7.66
N LEU A 53 10.95 1.67 7.25
CA LEU A 53 9.94 0.88 7.92
C LEU A 53 10.56 -0.38 8.50
N ARG A 54 10.23 -0.69 9.74
CA ARG A 54 10.38 -2.01 10.34
C ARG A 54 8.99 -2.53 10.65
N GLU A 55 8.64 -3.66 10.08
CA GLU A 55 7.39 -4.35 10.39
C GLU A 55 7.70 -5.58 11.25
N THR A 56 6.92 -5.77 12.30
CA THR A 56 7.02 -6.94 13.18
C THR A 56 5.69 -7.67 13.14
N SER A 57 5.71 -8.92 12.66
CA SER A 57 4.57 -9.82 12.64
C SER A 57 4.70 -10.85 13.76
N SER A 58 3.69 -11.00 14.60
CA SER A 58 3.67 -11.98 15.70
C SER A 58 2.35 -12.75 15.74
N GLY A 59 2.41 -14.03 16.11
CA GLY A 59 1.21 -14.85 16.21
C GLY A 59 1.50 -16.35 16.10
N PRO A 60 0.44 -17.18 16.11
CA PRO A 60 0.53 -18.65 16.13
C PRO A 60 1.39 -19.31 15.04
N PRO A 61 1.54 -18.76 13.81
CA PRO A 61 2.37 -19.38 12.79
C PRO A 61 3.86 -19.46 13.14
N TRP A 62 4.34 -18.64 14.08
CA TRP A 62 5.75 -18.54 14.39
C TRP A 62 6.03 -18.60 15.89
N PRO A 63 7.08 -19.34 16.32
CA PRO A 63 7.49 -19.36 17.72
C PRO A 63 8.06 -18.01 18.20
N GLU A 64 8.56 -17.20 17.26
CA GLU A 64 9.11 -15.86 17.51
C GLU A 64 8.59 -14.85 16.48
N PRO A 65 8.49 -13.55 16.83
CA PRO A 65 8.08 -12.52 15.89
C PRO A 65 8.98 -12.45 14.65
N GLN A 66 8.36 -12.37 13.48
CA GLN A 66 9.04 -12.17 12.21
C GLN A 66 9.22 -10.68 11.95
N VAL A 67 10.41 -10.29 11.50
CA VAL A 67 10.74 -8.89 11.24
C VAL A 67 11.06 -8.70 9.77
N SER A 68 10.35 -7.78 9.12
CA SER A 68 10.65 -7.31 7.78
C SER A 68 11.10 -5.85 7.82
N ARG A 69 11.88 -5.43 6.81
CA ARG A 69 12.37 -4.04 6.69
C ARG A 69 12.04 -3.53 5.30
N GLY A 70 11.52 -2.31 5.23
CA GLY A 70 11.06 -1.68 4.01
C GLY A 70 11.48 -0.21 3.91
N GLY A 71 11.28 0.34 2.72
CA GLY A 71 11.55 1.74 2.41
C GLY A 71 10.49 2.32 1.48
N PRO A 72 9.20 2.38 1.86
CA PRO A 72 8.17 2.97 1.02
C PRO A 72 8.50 4.43 0.69
N ARG A 73 8.24 4.80 -0.56
CA ARG A 73 8.26 6.19 -1.04
C ARG A 73 6.85 6.68 -1.21
N PHE A 74 6.57 7.85 -0.65
CA PHE A 74 5.28 8.51 -0.76
C PHE A 74 5.38 9.57 -1.85
N ARG A 75 4.97 9.22 -3.07
CA ARG A 75 5.08 10.08 -4.26
C ARG A 75 3.70 10.63 -4.65
N SER A 76 3.64 11.81 -5.26
CA SER A 76 2.38 12.36 -5.78
C SER A 76 1.80 11.47 -6.90
N ALA A 77 0.47 11.54 -7.06
CA ALA A 77 -0.30 10.75 -8.02
C ALA A 77 0.06 11.01 -9.50
N GLU A 78 0.68 12.15 -9.79
CA GLU A 78 1.11 12.57 -11.14
C GLU A 78 2.27 11.71 -11.66
N ARG A 79 3.05 11.10 -10.76
CA ARG A 79 4.24 10.34 -11.15
C ARG A 79 3.93 8.93 -11.69
N PRO A 80 2.98 8.17 -11.11
CA PRO A 80 2.46 6.94 -11.71
C PRO A 80 1.98 7.11 -13.16
N ASP A 81 1.33 8.23 -13.49
CA ASP A 81 0.81 8.48 -14.84
C ASP A 81 1.93 8.55 -15.87
N GLY A 82 3.03 9.25 -15.54
CA GLY A 82 4.22 9.31 -16.38
C GLY A 82 4.84 7.93 -16.62
N PHE A 83 5.01 7.11 -15.57
CA PHE A 83 5.56 5.77 -15.72
C PHE A 83 4.68 4.83 -16.55
N LEU A 84 3.36 4.90 -16.35
CA LEU A 84 2.42 4.09 -17.13
C LEU A 84 2.42 4.53 -18.60
N HIS A 85 2.41 5.85 -18.85
CA HIS A 85 2.49 6.39 -20.20
C HIS A 85 3.77 5.96 -20.93
N GLU A 86 4.92 6.09 -20.28
CA GLU A 86 6.22 5.67 -20.82
C GLU A 86 6.29 4.15 -21.07
N ALA A 87 5.66 3.34 -20.22
CA ALA A 87 5.65 1.88 -20.35
C ALA A 87 4.60 1.37 -21.36
N GLY A 88 3.61 2.19 -21.74
CA GLY A 88 2.53 1.84 -22.68
C GLY A 88 1.16 1.47 -22.09
N PRO A 89 1.00 1.07 -20.80
CA PRO A 89 -0.33 0.91 -20.21
C PRO A 89 -1.11 2.22 -20.07
N ALA A 90 -2.44 2.13 -20.20
CA ALA A 90 -3.35 3.25 -19.97
C ALA A 90 -4.09 3.08 -18.64
N VAL A 91 -4.18 4.15 -17.85
CA VAL A 91 -5.04 4.21 -16.66
C VAL A 91 -6.50 4.16 -17.12
N THR A 92 -7.29 3.26 -16.54
CA THR A 92 -8.73 3.15 -16.83
C THR A 92 -9.59 3.60 -15.67
N GLU A 93 -9.16 3.36 -14.42
CA GLU A 93 -9.95 3.65 -13.22
C GLU A 93 -9.03 4.07 -12.07
N ARG A 94 -9.57 4.87 -11.15
CA ARG A 94 -8.90 5.36 -9.92
C ARG A 94 -9.88 5.28 -8.75
N TYR A 95 -9.40 4.78 -7.62
CA TYR A 95 -10.18 4.66 -6.38
C TYR A 95 -9.35 5.09 -5.16
N GLY A 96 -10.02 5.53 -4.10
CA GLY A 96 -9.36 5.90 -2.84
C GLY A 96 -8.96 4.70 -1.97
N ASP A 97 -9.53 3.52 -2.24
CA ASP A 97 -9.27 2.28 -1.54
C ASP A 97 -9.64 1.05 -2.40
N TRP A 98 -9.30 -0.14 -1.91
CA TRP A 98 -9.61 -1.42 -2.57
C TRP A 98 -11.11 -1.76 -2.60
N ALA A 99 -11.94 -1.09 -1.78
CA ALA A 99 -13.39 -1.20 -1.81
C ALA A 99 -14.03 -0.29 -2.88
N ARG A 100 -13.21 0.36 -3.71
CA ARG A 100 -13.62 1.30 -4.77
C ARG A 100 -14.24 2.60 -4.23
N GLY A 101 -13.84 3.01 -3.03
CA GLY A 101 -14.21 4.29 -2.44
C GLY A 101 -13.73 5.49 -3.27
N PRO A 102 -14.29 6.69 -3.03
CA PRO A 102 -13.90 7.90 -3.75
C PRO A 102 -12.45 8.28 -3.43
N VAL A 103 -11.74 8.82 -4.42
CA VAL A 103 -10.43 9.44 -4.22
C VAL A 103 -10.60 10.68 -3.35
N SER A 104 -9.80 10.81 -2.29
CA SER A 104 -9.82 11.98 -1.41
C SER A 104 -8.41 12.37 -0.96
N GLU A 105 -8.21 13.66 -0.68
CA GLU A 105 -6.92 14.20 -0.26
C GLU A 105 -6.48 13.67 1.11
N SER A 106 -7.41 13.28 1.96
CA SER A 106 -7.17 12.70 3.29
C SER A 106 -7.24 11.17 3.30
N GLY A 107 -7.56 10.53 2.17
CA GLY A 107 -7.71 9.09 2.04
C GLY A 107 -6.37 8.35 2.20
N PRO A 108 -6.38 7.05 2.51
CA PRO A 108 -5.17 6.28 2.80
C PRO A 108 -4.24 6.15 1.59
N GLY A 109 -4.79 6.13 0.38
CA GLY A 109 -4.03 5.88 -0.83
C GLY A 109 -4.81 6.16 -2.10
N LEU A 110 -4.22 5.72 -3.21
CA LEU A 110 -4.80 5.77 -4.54
C LEU A 110 -4.61 4.42 -5.21
N ILE A 111 -5.70 3.71 -5.47
CA ILE A 111 -5.72 2.52 -6.29
C ILE A 111 -5.79 2.95 -7.74
N THR A 112 -4.83 2.49 -8.54
CA THR A 112 -4.80 2.67 -9.98
C THR A 112 -5.13 1.36 -10.65
N VAL A 113 -6.12 1.35 -11.53
CA VAL A 113 -6.34 0.25 -12.47
C VAL A 113 -5.82 0.69 -13.82
N ALA A 114 -4.92 -0.10 -14.39
CA ALA A 114 -4.38 0.12 -15.72
C ALA A 114 -4.66 -1.10 -16.59
N ARG A 115 -4.77 -0.86 -17.88
CA ARG A 115 -4.80 -1.92 -18.90
C ARG A 115 -3.59 -1.80 -19.80
N ARG A 116 -3.05 -2.94 -20.22
CA ARG A 116 -2.11 -2.98 -21.33
C ARG A 116 -2.84 -2.49 -22.59
N ALA A 117 -2.19 -1.62 -23.36
CA ALA A 117 -2.72 -1.15 -24.64
C ALA A 117 -2.80 -2.29 -25.66
#